data_AF-A0A965G4L6-F1
#
_entry.id   AF-A0A965G4L6-F1
#
_cell.length_a   1.000
_cell.length_b   1.000
_cell.length_c   1.000
_cell.angle_alpha   90.00
_cell.angle_beta   90.00
_cell.angle_gamma   90.00
#
_symmetry.space_group_name_H-M   'P 1'
#
loop_
_entity.id
_entity.type
_entity.pdbx_description
1 polymer ?
#
loop_
_entity_poly.entity_id
_entity_poly.type
_entity_poly.pdbx_seq_one_letter_code
_entity_poly.pdbx_strand_id
1 'polypeptide(L)' 'MILRLGWLGLILASLPLGASETPDLRALAKQARPAVYLLALQDEDGEVKGSGTGFLVSPDGLLVTNHHVVTGAKHILAKA' A
#
# COMPACT_ATOMS: atom_id res chain seq x y z
N MET A 1 26.25 -34.02 -55.75
CA MET A 1 27.45 -34.20 -54.90
C MET A 1 28.08 -32.82 -54.78
N ILE A 2 28.05 -32.06 -53.69
CA ILE A 2 27.93 -32.34 -52.26
C ILE A 2 27.12 -31.20 -51.61
N LEU A 3 26.24 -31.58 -50.69
CA LEU A 3 25.35 -30.77 -49.87
C LEU A 3 26.17 -29.87 -48.90
N ARG A 4 25.97 -28.55 -48.92
CA ARG A 4 26.36 -27.65 -47.81
C ARG A 4 25.10 -27.14 -47.12
N LEU A 5 24.48 -28.05 -46.38
CA LEU A 5 23.43 -27.75 -45.41
C LEU A 5 24.14 -27.32 -44.12
N GLY A 6 23.92 -26.09 -43.66
CA GLY A 6 24.52 -25.68 -42.41
C GLY A 6 24.17 -24.27 -41.96
N TRP A 7 23.52 -24.21 -40.81
CA TRP A 7 23.47 -23.08 -39.87
C TRP A 7 22.42 -22.01 -40.17
N LEU A 8 21.14 -22.42 -40.13
CA LEU A 8 20.06 -21.52 -39.73
C LEU A 8 20.17 -21.34 -38.21
N GLY A 9 20.79 -20.25 -37.77
CA GLY A 9 20.95 -19.93 -36.35
C GLY A 9 19.59 -19.66 -35.71
N LEU A 10 19.07 -20.63 -34.97
CA LEU A 10 17.90 -20.45 -34.12
C LEU A 10 18.33 -19.61 -32.92
N ILE A 11 18.14 -18.29 -32.98
CA ILE A 11 18.28 -17.43 -31.79
C ILE A 11 17.05 -17.69 -30.92
N LEU A 12 17.16 -18.65 -30.00
CA LEU A 12 16.30 -18.72 -28.83
C LEU A 12 16.58 -17.48 -27.98
N ALA A 13 15.75 -16.45 -28.15
CA ALA A 13 15.74 -15.33 -27.22
C ALA A 13 15.31 -15.86 -25.85
N SER A 14 16.27 -16.00 -24.94
CA SER A 14 16.02 -16.26 -23.53
C SER A 14 15.26 -15.06 -22.97
N LEU A 15 13.92 -15.12 -22.98
CA LEU A 15 13.11 -14.18 -22.22
C LEU A 15 13.48 -14.39 -20.76
N PRO A 16 14.03 -13.38 -20.05
CA PRO A 16 14.20 -13.50 -18.62
C PRO A 16 12.78 -13.69 -18.04
N LEU A 17 12.53 -14.86 -17.44
CA LEU A 17 11.39 -15.02 -16.54
C LEU A 17 11.54 -13.89 -15.52
N GLY A 18 10.60 -12.94 -15.53
CA GLY A 18 10.68 -11.74 -14.70
C GLY A 18 11.01 -12.13 -13.27
N ALA A 19 12.21 -11.78 -12.83
CA ALA A 19 12.57 -11.92 -11.43
C ALA A 19 11.56 -11.08 -10.64
N SER A 20 10.87 -11.69 -9.67
CA SER A 20 10.05 -10.93 -8.75
C SER A 20 10.97 -9.97 -8.00
N GLU A 21 10.92 -8.67 -8.31
CA GLU A 21 11.62 -7.69 -7.51
C GLU A 21 11.04 -7.74 -6.10
N THR A 22 11.91 -7.99 -5.12
CA THR A 22 11.53 -7.86 -3.72
C THR A 22 11.09 -6.41 -3.52
N PRO A 23 9.84 -6.14 -3.13
CA PRO A 23 9.36 -4.77 -3.00
C PRO A 23 10.21 -4.02 -1.97
N ASP A 24 10.69 -2.83 -2.31
CA ASP A 24 11.33 -1.96 -1.34
C ASP A 24 10.28 -1.46 -0.34
N LEU A 25 10.22 -2.11 0.82
CA LEU A 25 9.28 -1.79 1.88
C LEU A 25 9.45 -0.37 2.41
N ARG A 26 10.68 0.20 2.38
CA ARG A 26 10.92 1.58 2.82
C ARG A 26 10.36 2.56 1.80
N ALA A 27 10.57 2.32 0.51
CA ALA A 27 10.01 3.15 -0.54
C ALA A 27 8.47 3.11 -0.50
N LEU A 28 7.87 1.92 -0.36
CA LEU A 28 6.42 1.77 -0.22
C LEU A 28 5.87 2.48 1.01
N ALA A 29 6.49 2.31 2.18
CA ALA A 29 6.08 3.01 3.39
C ALA A 29 6.20 4.53 3.23
N LYS A 30 7.29 5.03 2.63
CA LYS A 30 7.47 6.47 2.36
C LYS A 30 6.37 7.01 1.46
N GLN A 31 5.95 6.25 0.46
CA GLN A 31 4.87 6.63 -0.46
C GLN A 31 3.50 6.60 0.20
N ALA A 32 3.21 5.57 1.01
CA ALA A 32 1.88 5.36 1.60
C ALA A 32 1.65 6.22 2.86
N ARG A 33 2.70 6.52 3.63
CA ARG A 33 2.60 7.19 4.94
C ARG A 33 1.77 8.50 4.94
N PRO A 34 1.84 9.40 3.94
CA PRO A 34 1.03 10.62 3.93
C PRO A 34 -0.49 10.38 3.93
N ALA A 35 -0.95 9.18 3.57
CA ALA A 35 -2.36 8.82 3.59
C ALA A 35 -2.80 8.17 4.91
N VAL A 36 -1.88 7.87 5.86
CA VAL A 36 -2.18 7.18 7.11
C VAL A 36 -2.30 8.18 8.25
N TYR A 37 -3.39 8.11 9.01
CA TYR A 37 -3.72 9.04 10.07
C TYR A 37 -3.86 8.32 11.41
N LEU A 38 -3.39 8.98 12.47
CA LEU A 38 -3.72 8.61 13.84
C LEU A 38 -5.11 9.14 14.18
N LEU A 39 -5.97 8.26 14.69
CA LEU A 39 -7.30 8.62 15.17
C LEU A 39 -7.26 8.74 16.69
N ALA A 40 -7.58 9.91 17.22
CA ALA A 40 -7.80 10.12 18.66
C ALA A 40 -9.30 10.12 18.93
N LEU A 41 -9.74 9.20 19.80
CA LEU A 41 -11.14 8.99 20.12
C LEU A 41 -11.48 9.72 21.41
N GLN A 42 -12.46 10.61 21.32
CA GLN A 42 -12.88 11.46 22.42
C GLN A 42 -14.30 11.09 22.88
N ASP A 43 -14.52 11.23 24.18
CA ASP A 43 -15.84 11.17 24.80
C ASP A 43 -16.60 12.50 24.66
N GLU A 44 -17.71 12.64 25.39
CA GLU A 44 -18.58 13.83 25.35
C GLU A 44 -17.91 15.08 25.95
N ASP A 45 -16.91 14.91 26.82
CA ASP A 45 -16.17 15.99 27.46
C ASP A 45 -14.94 16.41 26.63
N GLY A 46 -14.67 15.72 25.51
CA GLY A 46 -13.50 15.96 24.65
C GLY A 46 -12.23 15.24 25.13
N GLU A 47 -12.32 14.42 26.18
CA GLU A 47 -11.19 13.68 26.73
C GLU A 47 -10.86 12.48 25.86
N VAL A 48 -9.57 12.30 25.54
CA VAL A 48 -9.13 11.16 24.70
C VAL A 48 -9.20 9.87 25.50
N LYS A 49 -10.11 8.97 25.12
CA LYS A 49 -10.31 7.66 25.76
C LYS A 49 -9.77 6.48 24.95
N GLY A 50 -9.39 6.72 23.70
CA GLY A 50 -8.85 5.68 22.84
C GLY A 50 -8.04 6.24 21.67
N SER A 51 -7.35 5.33 20.99
CA SER A 51 -6.66 5.65 19.74
C SER A 51 -6.76 4.49 18.75
N GLY A 52 -6.63 4.82 17.47
CA GLY A 52 -6.55 3.86 16.38
C GLY A 52 -5.89 4.47 15.15
N THR A 53 -5.94 3.78 14.03
CA THR A 53 -5.44 4.29 12.75
C THR A 53 -6.51 4.23 11.68
N GLY A 54 -6.35 5.05 10.66
CA GLY A 54 -7.11 4.95 9.43
C GLY A 54 -6.29 5.47 8.27
N PHE A 55 -6.82 5.36 7.06
CA PHE A 55 -6.15 5.89 5.88
C PHE A 55 -7.13 6.50 4.88
N LEU A 56 -6.65 7.51 4.16
CA LEU A 56 -7.40 8.14 3.07
C LEU A 56 -7.49 7.19 1.87
N VAL A 57 -8.68 7.10 1.30
CA VAL A 57 -8.97 6.35 0.06
C VAL A 57 -9.37 7.27 -1.08
N SER A 58 -9.56 8.57 -0.82
CA SER A 58 -9.94 9.57 -1.80
C SER A 58 -9.36 10.95 -1.42
N PRO A 59 -9.02 11.82 -2.40
CA PRO A 59 -8.47 13.14 -2.16
C PRO A 59 -9.45 14.13 -1.51
N ASP A 60 -10.75 13.84 -1.49
CA ASP A 60 -11.78 14.65 -0.84
C ASP A 60 -11.89 14.42 0.68
N GLY A 61 -11.02 13.58 1.25
CA GLY A 61 -10.96 13.34 2.69
C GLY A 61 -11.70 12.09 3.15
N LEU A 62 -12.16 11.21 2.25
CA LEU A 62 -12.73 9.92 2.66
C LEU A 62 -11.67 9.05 3.33
N LEU A 63 -11.84 8.79 4.62
CA LEU A 63 -10.97 7.98 5.46
C LEU A 63 -11.66 6.70 5.90
N VAL A 64 -10.94 5.58 5.86
CA VAL A 64 -11.43 4.28 6.33
C VAL A 64 -10.66 3.79 7.55
N THR A 65 -11.35 3.08 8.44
CA THR A 65 -10.79 2.42 9.63
C THR A 65 -11.64 1.20 10.00
N ASN A 66 -11.21 0.42 10.99
CA ASN A 66 -11.97 -0.71 11.49
C ASN A 66 -13.18 -0.23 12.33
N HIS A 67 -14.28 -0.99 12.27
CA HIS A 67 -15.49 -0.69 13.03
C HIS A 67 -15.26 -0.63 14.55
N HIS A 68 -14.45 -1.56 15.09
CA HIS A 68 -14.16 -1.59 16.52
C HIS A 68 -13.38 -0.36 17.01
N VAL A 69 -12.68 0.34 16.11
CA VAL A 69 -11.99 1.58 16.46
C VAL A 69 -13.05 2.61 16.79
N VAL A 70 -14.00 2.87 15.90
CA VAL A 70 -14.98 3.96 16.06
C VAL A 70 -16.12 3.68 17.03
N THR A 71 -16.29 2.42 17.47
CA THR A 71 -17.38 2.03 18.37
C THR A 71 -17.27 2.78 19.71
N GLY A 72 -18.31 3.54 20.06
CA GLY A 72 -18.38 4.27 21.33
C GLY A 72 -17.70 5.65 21.32
N ALA A 73 -16.98 6.02 20.26
CA ALA A 73 -16.42 7.36 20.09
C ALA A 73 -17.55 8.38 19.88
N LYS A 74 -17.42 9.55 20.51
CA LYS A 74 -18.35 10.68 20.32
C LYS A 74 -17.77 11.68 19.34
N HIS A 75 -16.47 11.90 19.45
CA HIS A 75 -15.69 12.68 18.50
C HIS A 75 -14.43 11.92 18.12
N ILE A 76 -13.98 12.12 16.88
CA ILE A 76 -12.74 11.54 16.36
C ILE A 76 -11.93 12.66 15.74
N LEU A 77 -10.68 12.80 16.18
CA LEU A 77 -9.70 13.69 15.58
C LEU A 77 -8.70 12.86 14.77
N ALA A 78 -8.64 13.09 13.46
CA ALA A 78 -7.63 12.52 12.59
C ALA A 78 -6.39 13.44 12.56
N LYS A 79 -5.22 12.87 12.90
CA LYS A 79 -3.92 13.56 12.94
C LYS A 79 -2.98 12.94 11.90
N ALA A 80 -2.38 13.79 11.08
CA ALA A 80 -1.36 13.39 10.09
C ALA A 80 0.04 13.28 10.72
#